data_AF-A0A2H1GSP7-F1
#
_entry.id   AF-A0A2H1GSP7-F1
#
_cell.length_a   1.000
_cell.length_b   1.000
_cell.length_c   1.000
_cell.angle_alpha   90.00
_cell.angle_beta   90.00
_cell.angle_gamma   90.00
#
_symmetry.space_group_name_H-M   'P 1'
#
loop_
_entity.id
_entity.type
_entity.pdbx_description
1 polymer ?
#
loop_
_entity_poly.entity_id
_entity_poly.type
_entity_poly.pdbx_seq_one_letter_code
_entity_poly.pdbx_strand_id
1 'polypeptide(L)'
;MEKPPEYAPPPSSSLAEPPPAYEDAFTEASISDADSSHSAVLHIGSFPSRFNWYYKTRHWKSYTYHLGEHAKLPLFALTFDASWRGTAMSLHRGVDSEKTLMAEAFSESKASRHSIILLPSPRDGEQVREELHCNVHLSAVTYSFSMRVPGRLGEKPVVEQFEWRQSHGSEVRSLDKHGWGYKLVRLQSSSAVATPPDSVTKSAGKKAVRHDGLTSDGKEVVAVWADSSEWSKNKTGKFQFRGSGATGELGEDWATFAVMSGLRIWGVVRLGVHGGKSSAS
;
A
#
# COMPACT_ATOMS: atom_id res chain seq x y z
N MET A 1 -70.66 37.81 -4.57
CA MET A 1 -70.63 37.37 -3.15
C MET A 1 -71.44 36.09 -3.07
N GLU A 2 -70.78 34.94 -2.98
CA GLU A 2 -71.35 33.69 -2.44
C GLU A 2 -70.20 32.98 -1.71
N LYS A 3 -70.46 32.59 -0.46
CA LYS A 3 -69.49 32.07 0.50
C LYS A 3 -69.47 30.54 0.43
N PRO A 4 -68.31 29.86 0.34
CA PRO A 4 -68.25 28.40 0.39
C PRO A 4 -68.49 27.86 1.81
N PRO A 5 -69.00 26.62 1.96
CA PRO A 5 -69.36 26.03 3.24
C PRO A 5 -68.15 25.50 4.04
N GLU A 6 -68.34 25.50 5.36
CA GLU A 6 -67.39 25.18 6.42
C GLU A 6 -67.21 23.65 6.60
N TYR A 7 -65.96 23.19 6.71
CA TYR A 7 -65.59 21.77 6.84
C TYR A 7 -65.22 21.43 8.29
N ALA A 8 -65.94 20.50 8.92
CA ALA A 8 -65.63 19.92 10.22
C ALA A 8 -64.85 18.59 10.08
N PRO A 9 -63.88 18.28 10.95
CA PRO A 9 -63.02 17.10 10.81
C PRO A 9 -63.65 15.83 11.43
N PRO A 10 -63.41 14.63 10.85
CA PRO A 10 -63.68 13.37 11.53
C PRO A 10 -62.47 12.83 12.33
N PRO A 11 -62.71 11.98 13.37
CA PRO A 11 -61.76 11.68 14.45
C PRO A 11 -60.83 10.47 14.19
N SER A 12 -59.71 10.46 14.92
CA SER A 12 -58.73 9.36 14.99
C SER A 12 -59.21 8.18 15.83
N SER A 13 -59.00 6.93 15.36
CA SER A 13 -58.51 5.77 16.14
C SER A 13 -58.69 4.45 15.36
N SER A 14 -57.64 3.65 15.22
CA SER A 14 -57.76 2.18 15.24
C SER A 14 -56.40 1.50 15.51
N LEU A 15 -56.34 0.77 16.62
CA LEU A 15 -55.33 -0.25 16.94
C LEU A 15 -55.53 -1.51 16.06
N ALA A 16 -54.45 -2.15 15.62
CA ALA A 16 -54.44 -3.53 15.14
C ALA A 16 -53.10 -4.23 15.47
N GLU A 17 -53.19 -5.52 15.81
CA GLU A 17 -52.25 -6.40 16.54
C GLU A 17 -50.90 -6.75 15.86
N PRO A 18 -49.91 -7.27 16.65
CA PRO A 18 -48.65 -7.81 16.11
C PRO A 18 -48.77 -9.26 15.58
N PRO A 19 -47.99 -9.65 14.55
CA PRO A 19 -47.98 -11.00 14.01
C PRO A 19 -47.11 -12.00 14.82
N PRO A 20 -47.35 -13.32 14.69
CA PRO A 20 -46.79 -14.35 15.56
C PRO A 20 -45.37 -14.81 15.15
N ALA A 21 -44.61 -15.27 16.14
CA ALA A 21 -43.28 -15.86 15.98
C ALA A 21 -43.34 -17.32 15.51
N TYR A 22 -42.41 -17.71 14.64
CA TYR A 22 -42.10 -19.10 14.32
C TYR A 22 -40.59 -19.34 14.36
N GLU A 23 -40.16 -20.34 15.13
CA GLU A 23 -38.88 -21.02 15.00
C GLU A 23 -39.18 -22.45 14.52
N ASP A 24 -38.42 -22.99 13.56
CA ASP A 24 -37.43 -24.06 13.79
C ASP A 24 -36.81 -24.59 12.48
N ALA A 25 -35.69 -25.30 12.64
CA ALA A 25 -34.69 -25.79 11.68
C ALA A 25 -35.13 -26.68 10.48
N PHE A 26 -34.28 -26.72 9.42
CA PHE A 26 -33.57 -27.91 8.87
C PHE A 26 -32.97 -27.63 7.45
N THR A 27 -31.63 -27.74 7.37
CA THR A 27 -30.77 -28.47 6.40
C THR A 27 -30.74 -28.21 4.87
N GLU A 28 -29.50 -28.05 4.39
CA GLU A 28 -28.86 -28.40 3.09
C GLU A 28 -29.08 -27.60 1.79
N ALA A 29 -27.90 -27.26 1.23
CA ALA A 29 -27.50 -27.34 -0.18
C ALA A 29 -27.94 -26.26 -1.19
N SER A 30 -26.92 -25.50 -1.60
CA SER A 30 -26.48 -25.31 -2.99
C SER A 30 -27.27 -24.39 -3.95
N ILE A 31 -26.50 -23.41 -4.45
CA ILE A 31 -26.48 -22.82 -5.81
C ILE A 31 -27.18 -21.45 -6.00
N SER A 32 -26.28 -20.47 -6.14
CA SER A 32 -26.29 -19.23 -6.94
C SER A 32 -27.59 -18.46 -7.15
N ASP A 33 -27.52 -17.15 -6.85
CA ASP A 33 -27.51 -16.21 -7.96
C ASP A 33 -26.72 -14.94 -7.64
N ALA A 34 -25.93 -14.56 -8.64
CA ALA A 34 -25.06 -13.42 -8.65
C ALA A 34 -25.85 -12.19 -9.08
N ASP A 35 -25.88 -11.15 -8.25
CA ASP A 35 -25.92 -9.77 -8.75
C ASP A 35 -25.38 -8.78 -7.70
N SER A 36 -24.07 -8.59 -7.72
CA SER A 36 -23.43 -7.39 -7.18
C SER A 36 -22.06 -7.25 -7.79
N SER A 37 -22.02 -6.60 -8.95
CA SER A 37 -20.80 -6.08 -9.56
C SER A 37 -20.23 -4.93 -8.71
N HIS A 38 -19.75 -5.26 -7.51
CA HIS A 38 -18.69 -4.50 -6.85
C HIS A 38 -17.38 -5.17 -7.29
N SER A 39 -16.54 -4.45 -8.02
CA SER A 39 -15.20 -4.89 -8.41
C SER A 39 -14.54 -5.63 -7.24
N ALA A 40 -14.32 -6.94 -7.38
CA ALA A 40 -13.68 -7.74 -6.35
C ALA A 40 -12.30 -7.11 -6.06
N VAL A 41 -12.15 -6.55 -4.87
CA VAL A 41 -10.90 -5.91 -4.45
C VAL A 41 -9.87 -7.03 -4.30
N LEU A 42 -8.84 -7.02 -5.14
CA LEU A 42 -7.72 -7.94 -4.98
C LEU A 42 -6.87 -7.47 -3.80
N HIS A 43 -6.92 -8.24 -2.70
CA HIS A 43 -6.05 -8.06 -1.55
C HIS A 43 -4.75 -8.84 -1.79
N ILE A 44 -3.61 -8.16 -1.70
CA ILE A 44 -2.28 -8.78 -1.67
C ILE A 44 -1.87 -8.89 -0.20
N GLY A 45 -1.99 -10.11 0.32
CA GLY A 45 -1.96 -10.35 1.76
C GLY A 45 -3.08 -9.55 2.42
N SER A 46 -2.72 -8.59 3.25
CA SER A 46 -3.69 -7.74 3.96
C SER A 46 -3.96 -6.40 3.30
N PHE A 47 -3.22 -5.99 2.26
CA PHE A 47 -3.37 -4.69 1.62
C PHE A 47 -4.19 -4.74 0.33
N PRO A 48 -5.00 -3.72 0.01
CA PRO A 48 -5.55 -3.57 -1.33
C PRO A 48 -4.45 -3.43 -2.39
N SER A 49 -4.71 -3.91 -3.62
CA SER A 49 -3.76 -3.79 -4.74
C SER A 49 -3.28 -2.37 -5.04
N ARG A 50 -4.10 -1.37 -4.73
CA ARG A 50 -3.78 0.05 -4.82
C ARG A 50 -4.39 0.77 -3.63
N PHE A 51 -3.70 1.77 -3.09
CA PHE A 51 -4.25 2.61 -2.04
C PHE A 51 -3.56 3.96 -2.03
N ASN A 52 -4.09 4.89 -1.22
CA ASN A 52 -3.55 6.22 -1.03
C ASN A 52 -3.27 6.42 0.46
N TRP A 53 -2.39 7.36 0.79
CA TRP A 53 -2.28 7.87 2.15
C TRP A 53 -2.74 9.33 2.23
N TYR A 54 -3.47 9.61 3.30
CA TYR A 54 -4.14 10.89 3.55
C TYR A 54 -3.68 11.46 4.88
N TYR A 55 -3.23 12.71 4.89
CA TYR A 55 -2.93 13.43 6.11
C TYR A 55 -4.19 13.57 6.97
N LYS A 56 -4.10 13.14 8.23
CA LYS A 56 -5.22 13.22 9.16
C LYS A 56 -5.02 14.31 10.20
N THR A 57 -3.96 14.22 10.99
CA THR A 57 -3.75 15.13 12.11
C THR A 57 -2.29 15.13 12.56
N ARG A 58 -1.95 16.14 13.36
CA ARG A 58 -0.71 16.25 14.11
C ARG A 58 -1.06 16.44 15.58
N HIS A 59 -0.60 15.55 16.45
CA HIS A 59 -0.80 15.65 17.89
C HIS A 59 0.53 15.64 18.65
N TRP A 60 0.82 16.74 19.35
CA TRP A 60 1.91 16.98 20.34
C TRP A 60 3.37 16.71 19.94
N LYS A 61 3.66 15.86 18.95
CA LYS A 61 4.96 15.53 18.34
C LYS A 61 4.82 14.38 17.31
N SER A 62 3.63 13.77 17.24
CA SER A 62 3.29 12.73 16.28
C SER A 62 2.42 13.29 15.16
N TYR A 63 2.57 12.76 13.96
CA TYR A 63 1.65 13.01 12.85
C TYR A 63 1.14 11.68 12.29
N THR A 64 -0.13 11.67 11.92
CA THR A 64 -0.84 10.46 11.52
C THR A 64 -1.37 10.60 10.11
N TYR A 65 -1.17 9.55 9.32
CA TYR A 65 -1.75 9.38 8.00
C TYR A 65 -2.67 8.17 8.01
N HIS A 66 -3.81 8.29 7.35
CA HIS A 66 -4.71 7.17 7.12
C HIS A 66 -4.49 6.62 5.72
N LEU A 67 -4.42 5.30 5.59
CA LEU A 67 -4.18 4.61 4.33
C LEU A 67 -5.44 3.85 3.92
N GLY A 68 -5.81 3.96 2.65
CA GLY A 68 -6.94 3.26 2.08
C GLY A 68 -7.18 3.65 0.62
N GLU A 69 -8.05 2.91 -0.06
CA GLU A 69 -8.47 3.27 -1.42
C GLU A 69 -9.12 4.65 -1.44
N HIS A 70 -9.89 4.97 -0.39
CA HIS A 70 -10.59 6.23 -0.24
C HIS A 70 -10.38 6.85 1.15
N ALA A 71 -10.35 8.18 1.23
CA ALA A 71 -10.16 8.90 2.50
C ALA A 71 -11.24 8.59 3.57
N LYS A 72 -12.44 8.18 3.12
CA LYS A 72 -13.58 7.85 3.98
C LYS A 72 -13.55 6.41 4.49
N LEU A 73 -12.75 5.54 3.88
CA LEU A 73 -12.65 4.12 4.21
C LEU A 73 -11.17 3.79 4.50
N PRO A 74 -10.61 4.33 5.59
CA PRO A 74 -9.24 4.03 5.96
C PRO A 74 -9.15 2.60 6.51
N LEU A 75 -8.14 1.86 6.05
CA LEU A 75 -7.87 0.49 6.46
C LEU A 75 -6.66 0.39 7.40
N PHE A 76 -5.73 1.35 7.30
CA PHE A 76 -4.52 1.38 8.09
C PHE A 76 -4.22 2.79 8.61
N ALA A 77 -3.47 2.84 9.70
CA ALA A 77 -2.93 4.06 10.27
C ALA A 77 -1.40 4.03 10.27
N LEU A 78 -0.80 5.07 9.71
CA LEU A 78 0.64 5.31 9.75
C LEU A 78 0.92 6.43 10.74
N THR A 79 1.67 6.15 11.79
CA THR A 79 2.09 7.15 12.79
C THR A 79 3.58 7.42 12.67
N PHE A 80 3.96 8.65 13.00
CA PHE A 80 5.35 9.08 13.08
C PHE A 80 5.61 9.56 14.48
N ASP A 81 6.40 8.82 15.24
CA ASP A 81 6.62 9.10 16.65
C ASP A 81 8.07 9.51 16.88
N ALA A 82 8.26 10.53 17.73
CA ALA A 82 9.59 10.96 18.13
C ALA A 82 10.23 9.85 18.98
N SER A 83 11.41 9.41 18.57
CA SER A 83 12.21 8.37 19.21
C SER A 83 13.63 8.87 19.46
N TRP A 84 14.34 8.23 20.39
CA TRP A 84 15.74 8.57 20.66
C TRP A 84 16.67 8.27 19.47
N ARG A 85 16.25 7.39 18.55
CA ARG A 85 16.93 7.12 17.26
C ARG A 85 16.52 8.06 16.11
N GLY A 86 15.70 9.08 16.37
CA GLY A 86 15.12 9.95 15.35
C GLY A 86 13.61 9.76 15.27
N THR A 87 13.04 9.76 14.07
CA THR A 87 11.59 9.52 13.91
C THR A 87 11.34 8.04 13.62
N ALA A 88 10.60 7.39 14.53
CA ALA A 88 10.03 6.06 14.31
C ALA A 88 8.75 6.18 13.50
N MET A 89 8.48 5.20 12.66
CA MET A 89 7.29 5.11 11.85
C MET A 89 6.62 3.80 12.18
N SER A 90 5.32 3.79 12.46
CA SER A 90 4.58 2.58 12.81
C SER A 90 3.34 2.46 11.94
N LEU A 91 3.21 1.31 11.29
CA LEU A 91 2.07 0.95 10.46
C LEU A 91 1.15 0.02 11.24
N HIS A 92 -0.12 0.39 11.34
CA HIS A 92 -1.13 -0.38 12.05
C HIS A 92 -2.27 -0.77 11.11
N ARG A 93 -2.80 -1.99 11.27
CA ARG A 93 -4.12 -2.38 10.75
C ARG A 93 -5.20 -1.74 11.60
N GLY A 94 -6.23 -1.23 10.94
CA GLY A 94 -7.31 -0.51 11.58
C GLY A 94 -6.98 0.95 11.87
N VAL A 95 -7.98 1.67 12.38
CA VAL A 95 -7.89 3.06 12.80
C VAL A 95 -8.32 3.19 14.27
N ASP A 96 -7.90 4.28 14.91
CA ASP A 96 -8.30 4.63 16.27
C ASP A 96 -7.99 3.57 17.36
N SER A 97 -8.99 2.98 18.02
CA SER A 97 -8.83 2.06 19.16
C SER A 97 -8.52 0.61 18.76
N GLU A 98 -8.77 0.22 17.52
CA GLU A 98 -8.55 -1.14 17.01
C GLU A 98 -7.28 -1.21 16.17
N LYS A 99 -6.13 -0.84 16.77
CA LYS A 99 -4.85 -0.80 16.08
C LYS A 99 -4.02 -2.05 16.35
N THR A 100 -3.81 -2.88 15.33
CA THR A 100 -2.82 -3.96 15.37
C THR A 100 -1.55 -3.51 14.66
N LEU A 101 -0.41 -3.51 15.35
CA LEU A 101 0.89 -3.18 14.73
C LEU A 101 1.21 -4.20 13.64
N MET A 102 1.56 -3.72 12.44
CA MET A 102 1.98 -4.53 11.30
C MET A 102 3.45 -4.36 10.97
N ALA A 103 4.00 -3.16 11.15
CA ALA A 103 5.41 -2.91 10.95
C ALA A 103 5.87 -1.67 11.70
N GLU A 104 7.14 -1.64 12.09
CA GLU A 104 7.80 -0.46 12.63
C GLU A 104 9.09 -0.19 11.86
N ALA A 105 9.38 1.07 11.53
CA ALA A 105 10.60 1.48 10.86
C ALA A 105 11.29 2.62 11.60
N PHE A 106 12.60 2.53 11.75
CA PHE A 106 13.42 3.57 12.38
C PHE A 106 14.79 3.63 11.73
N SER A 107 15.53 4.71 11.99
CA SER A 107 16.91 4.81 11.50
C SER A 107 17.79 3.84 12.28
N GLU A 108 18.70 3.16 11.59
CA GLU A 108 19.63 2.23 12.23
C GLU A 108 20.45 2.91 13.34
N SER A 109 20.91 4.12 13.06
CA SER A 109 21.54 5.02 14.02
C SER A 109 21.21 6.48 13.67
N LYS A 110 21.60 7.42 14.52
CA LYS A 110 21.36 8.85 14.26
C LYS A 110 22.07 9.36 13.00
N ALA A 111 23.23 8.79 12.68
CA ALA A 111 24.05 9.17 11.53
C ALA A 111 23.82 8.28 10.30
N SER A 112 23.15 7.13 10.46
CA SER A 112 22.91 6.18 9.38
C SER A 112 21.84 6.69 8.42
N ARG A 113 22.06 6.46 7.12
CA ARG A 113 21.05 6.62 6.07
C ARG A 113 20.22 5.35 5.88
N HIS A 114 20.63 4.24 6.49
CA HIS A 114 19.91 2.98 6.48
C HIS A 114 18.76 3.03 7.49
N SER A 115 17.67 2.34 7.16
CA SER A 115 16.56 2.14 8.07
C SER A 115 16.43 0.68 8.44
N ILE A 116 16.01 0.40 9.66
CA ILE A 116 15.60 -0.93 10.09
C ILE A 116 14.07 -0.97 10.01
N ILE A 117 13.53 -2.09 9.54
CA ILE A 117 12.10 -2.37 9.55
C ILE A 117 11.87 -3.68 10.31
N LEU A 118 10.95 -3.65 11.25
CA LEU A 118 10.52 -4.77 12.08
C LEU A 118 9.11 -5.20 11.66
N LEU A 119 8.90 -6.50 11.42
CA LEU A 119 7.57 -7.09 11.25
C LEU A 119 7.29 -8.02 12.44
N PRO A 120 6.10 -7.95 13.06
CA PRO A 120 5.67 -8.95 14.03
C PRO A 120 5.52 -10.30 13.33
N SER A 121 6.34 -11.30 13.68
CA SER A 121 6.15 -12.65 13.15
C SER A 121 5.18 -13.43 14.03
N PRO A 122 4.11 -14.02 13.45
CA PRO A 122 3.20 -14.88 14.20
C PRO A 122 3.76 -16.30 14.41
N ARG A 123 4.86 -16.68 13.74
CA ARG A 123 5.25 -18.10 13.63
C ARG A 123 6.08 -18.63 14.80
N ASP A 124 6.92 -17.80 15.42
CA ASP A 124 7.81 -18.23 16.52
C ASP A 124 8.01 -17.15 17.61
N GLY A 125 7.28 -16.04 17.54
CA GLY A 125 7.52 -14.87 18.40
C GLY A 125 8.78 -14.07 18.04
N GLU A 126 9.63 -14.58 17.14
CA GLU A 126 10.79 -13.86 16.61
C GLU A 126 10.37 -12.81 15.59
N GLN A 127 10.56 -11.53 15.91
CA GLN A 127 10.31 -10.45 14.94
C GLN A 127 11.24 -10.58 13.73
N VAL A 128 10.67 -10.40 12.53
CA VAL A 128 11.47 -10.27 11.32
C VAL A 128 12.10 -8.88 11.34
N ARG A 129 13.42 -8.82 11.47
CA ARG A 129 14.21 -7.58 11.42
C ARG A 129 15.04 -7.57 10.15
N GLU A 130 14.71 -6.66 9.23
CA GLU A 130 15.49 -6.48 8.01
C GLU A 130 15.92 -5.03 7.84
N GLU A 131 16.97 -4.86 7.04
CA GLU A 131 17.58 -3.57 6.78
C GLU A 131 17.18 -3.05 5.39
N LEU A 132 16.75 -1.79 5.35
CA LEU A 132 16.56 -1.01 4.15
C LEU A 132 17.82 -0.19 3.91
N HIS A 133 18.66 -0.66 3.00
CA HIS A 133 19.92 -0.02 2.68
C HIS A 133 19.71 1.17 1.76
N CYS A 134 20.12 2.37 2.18
CA CYS A 134 20.23 3.53 1.30
C CYS A 134 21.58 3.50 0.56
N ASN A 135 21.54 3.32 -0.76
CA ASN A 135 22.72 3.28 -1.61
C ASN A 135 22.85 4.61 -2.34
N VAL A 136 23.96 5.31 -2.11
CA VAL A 136 24.25 6.58 -2.77
C VAL A 136 25.26 6.32 -3.87
N HIS A 137 24.82 6.52 -5.11
CA HIS A 137 25.68 6.57 -6.29
C HIS A 137 25.87 8.04 -6.71
N LEU A 138 26.90 8.31 -7.53
CA LEU A 138 27.30 9.65 -7.95
C LEU A 138 26.15 10.53 -8.50
N SER A 139 25.09 9.91 -9.05
CA SER A 139 23.96 10.60 -9.65
C SER A 139 22.58 10.11 -9.18
N ALA A 140 22.51 9.13 -8.27
CA ALA A 140 21.24 8.51 -7.88
C ALA A 140 21.27 7.94 -6.46
N VAL A 141 20.13 7.99 -5.78
CA VAL A 141 19.89 7.31 -4.50
C VAL A 141 18.91 6.17 -4.74
N THR A 142 19.30 4.95 -4.40
CA THR A 142 18.42 3.77 -4.40
C THR A 142 18.26 3.24 -2.99
N TYR A 143 17.22 2.45 -2.78
CA TYR A 143 17.03 1.74 -1.51
C TYR A 143 16.82 0.26 -1.77
N SER A 144 17.64 -0.61 -1.17
CA SER A 144 17.55 -2.05 -1.38
C SER A 144 17.28 -2.81 -0.09
N PHE A 145 16.64 -3.97 -0.22
CA PHE A 145 16.45 -4.92 0.87
C PHE A 145 16.40 -6.34 0.30
N SER A 146 16.57 -7.33 1.17
CA SER A 146 16.35 -8.73 0.86
C SER A 146 15.16 -9.24 1.65
N MET A 147 14.38 -10.15 1.08
CA MET A 147 13.24 -10.75 1.78
C MET A 147 13.13 -12.22 1.44
N ARG A 148 12.78 -13.02 2.45
CA ARG A 148 12.38 -14.41 2.24
C ARG A 148 11.00 -14.43 1.58
N VAL A 149 10.90 -15.01 0.40
CA VAL A 149 9.64 -15.19 -0.32
C VAL A 149 9.25 -16.67 -0.34
N PRO A 150 7.96 -17.00 -0.40
CA PRO A 150 7.51 -18.38 -0.63
C PRO A 150 8.13 -18.95 -1.90
N GLY A 151 8.56 -20.21 -1.86
CA GLY A 151 8.89 -20.96 -3.08
C GLY A 151 7.61 -21.27 -3.85
N ARG A 152 7.74 -21.66 -5.13
CA ARG A 152 6.59 -22.23 -5.85
C ARG A 152 6.16 -23.54 -5.19
N LEU A 153 5.00 -24.08 -5.59
CA LEU A 153 4.48 -25.32 -5.01
C LEU A 153 5.54 -26.44 -5.03
N GLY A 154 5.94 -26.90 -3.85
CA GLY A 154 6.97 -27.93 -3.66
C GLY A 154 8.42 -27.42 -3.56
N GLU A 155 8.66 -26.13 -3.76
CA GLU A 155 9.98 -25.50 -3.62
C GLU A 155 10.18 -24.92 -2.21
N LYS A 156 11.44 -24.87 -1.76
CA LYS A 156 11.79 -24.21 -0.51
C LYS A 156 11.67 -22.69 -0.67
N PRO A 157 11.31 -21.95 0.39
CA PRO A 157 11.41 -20.49 0.38
C PRO A 157 12.82 -20.03 0.01
N VAL A 158 12.89 -18.97 -0.80
CA VAL A 158 14.15 -18.39 -1.26
C VAL A 158 14.27 -16.95 -0.75
N VAL A 159 15.50 -16.48 -0.59
CA VAL A 159 15.75 -15.06 -0.30
C VAL A 159 15.95 -14.33 -1.62
N GLU A 160 15.19 -13.27 -1.82
CA GLU A 160 15.24 -12.43 -3.01
C GLU A 160 15.59 -10.99 -2.70
N GLN A 161 16.24 -10.33 -3.66
CA GLN A 161 16.62 -8.92 -3.54
C GLN A 161 15.69 -7.98 -4.31
N PHE A 162 15.38 -6.85 -3.67
CA PHE A 162 14.52 -5.81 -4.22
C PHE A 162 15.18 -4.43 -4.10
N GLU A 163 14.87 -3.54 -5.04
CA GLU A 163 15.42 -2.18 -5.07
C GLU A 163 14.37 -1.14 -5.46
N TRP A 164 14.16 -0.16 -4.59
CA TRP A 164 13.46 1.08 -4.88
C TRP A 164 14.36 2.01 -5.69
N ARG A 165 13.91 2.34 -6.90
CA ARG A 165 14.56 3.29 -7.80
C ARG A 165 13.66 4.50 -7.99
N GLN A 166 14.24 5.70 -7.90
CA GLN A 166 13.53 6.92 -8.26
C GLN A 166 13.09 6.83 -9.73
N SER A 167 11.84 7.22 -10.01
CA SER A 167 11.31 7.20 -11.35
C SER A 167 10.40 8.39 -11.65
N HIS A 168 10.49 8.84 -12.90
CA HIS A 168 9.57 9.76 -13.56
C HIS A 168 8.88 9.09 -14.76
N GLY A 169 9.03 7.76 -14.87
CA GLY A 169 8.60 6.94 -15.99
C GLY A 169 7.09 6.76 -16.06
N SER A 170 6.64 6.07 -17.11
CA SER A 170 5.23 5.80 -17.38
C SER A 170 4.57 5.04 -16.23
N GLU A 171 5.32 4.20 -15.52
CA GLU A 171 4.86 3.44 -14.37
C GLU A 171 4.40 4.36 -13.21
N VAL A 172 5.14 5.43 -12.92
CA VAL A 172 4.77 6.43 -11.89
C VAL A 172 3.69 7.37 -12.43
N ARG A 173 3.81 7.78 -13.70
CA ARG A 173 2.83 8.65 -14.35
C ARG A 173 1.45 8.00 -14.51
N SER A 174 1.41 6.67 -14.62
CA SER A 174 0.16 5.89 -14.66
C SER A 174 -0.56 5.92 -13.32
N LEU A 175 0.18 6.06 -12.22
CA LEU A 175 -0.37 6.18 -10.87
C LEU A 175 -0.81 7.62 -10.59
N ASP A 176 -0.03 8.61 -11.04
CA ASP A 176 -0.34 10.03 -10.90
C ASP A 176 0.29 10.85 -12.05
N LYS A 177 -0.53 11.60 -12.81
CA LYS A 177 -0.16 12.18 -14.13
C LYS A 177 1.10 13.06 -14.13
N HIS A 178 1.41 13.70 -13.00
CA HIS A 178 2.58 14.57 -12.85
C HIS A 178 3.62 14.01 -11.86
N GLY A 179 3.53 12.71 -11.55
CA GLY A 179 4.21 12.08 -10.43
C GLY A 179 5.74 12.03 -10.55
N TRP A 180 6.40 12.57 -9.54
CA TRP A 180 7.66 12.04 -9.03
C TRP A 180 7.34 10.89 -8.07
N GLY A 181 8.17 9.85 -8.04
CA GLY A 181 7.95 8.70 -7.18
C GLY A 181 9.07 7.69 -7.28
N TYR A 182 8.80 6.50 -6.74
CA TYR A 182 9.72 5.37 -6.82
C TYR A 182 9.01 4.14 -7.34
N LYS A 183 9.80 3.23 -7.91
CA LYS A 183 9.37 1.89 -8.29
C LYS A 183 10.24 0.86 -7.58
N LEU A 184 9.62 -0.22 -7.12
CA LEU A 184 10.29 -1.36 -6.53
C LEU A 184 10.56 -2.38 -7.61
N VAL A 185 11.81 -2.78 -7.73
CA VAL A 185 12.31 -3.67 -8.78
C VAL A 185 12.76 -4.98 -8.15
N ARG A 186 12.35 -6.11 -8.71
CA ARG A 186 12.81 -7.46 -8.31
C ARG A 186 14.11 -7.78 -9.05
N LEU A 187 15.22 -7.91 -8.32
CA LEU A 187 16.56 -7.98 -8.93
C LEU A 187 16.91 -9.37 -9.46
N GLN A 188 16.36 -10.45 -8.89
CA GLN A 188 16.63 -11.82 -9.33
C GLN A 188 15.72 -12.32 -10.45
N SER A 189 14.75 -11.51 -10.90
CA SER A 189 13.97 -11.82 -12.09
C SER A 189 14.85 -11.57 -13.33
N SER A 190 15.55 -12.61 -13.76
CA SER A 190 15.98 -12.73 -15.14
C SER A 190 14.71 -12.94 -15.94
N SER A 191 14.29 -11.95 -16.73
CA SER A 191 13.23 -12.15 -17.72
C SER A 191 13.74 -13.15 -18.77
N ALA A 192 13.63 -14.43 -18.46
CA ALA A 192 13.48 -15.48 -19.45
C ALA A 192 11.99 -15.56 -19.83
N VAL A 193 11.36 -14.41 -20.11
CA VAL A 193 10.28 -14.41 -21.09
C VAL A 193 11.01 -14.68 -22.39
N ALA A 194 10.87 -15.91 -22.88
CA ALA A 194 11.36 -16.32 -24.18
C ALA A 194 10.97 -15.26 -25.20
N THR A 195 11.95 -14.49 -25.67
CA THR A 195 11.83 -13.75 -26.91
C THR A 195 11.43 -14.79 -27.96
N PRO A 196 10.30 -14.63 -28.68
CA PRO A 196 10.13 -15.32 -29.93
C PRO A 196 11.37 -15.00 -30.78
N PRO A 197 12.02 -15.99 -31.41
CA PRO A 197 13.14 -15.73 -32.28
C PRO A 197 12.56 -15.12 -33.56
N ASP A 198 12.33 -13.81 -33.58
CA ASP A 198 12.15 -12.98 -34.78
C ASP A 198 11.82 -11.53 -34.40
N SER A 199 12.83 -10.75 -33.98
CA SER A 199 12.88 -9.32 -34.32
C SER A 199 14.26 -8.72 -34.01
N VAL A 200 15.30 -9.20 -34.68
CA VAL A 200 16.51 -8.37 -34.86
C VAL A 200 16.33 -7.56 -36.13
N THR A 201 15.68 -6.41 -36.01
CA THR A 201 15.96 -5.28 -36.90
C THR A 201 16.38 -4.11 -36.03
N LYS A 202 17.70 -3.88 -35.99
CA LYS A 202 18.30 -2.65 -35.48
C LYS A 202 17.84 -1.51 -36.38
N SER A 203 16.72 -0.87 -36.06
CA SER A 203 16.37 0.44 -36.58
C SER A 203 16.66 1.48 -35.51
N ALA A 204 17.77 2.20 -35.72
CA ALA A 204 18.05 3.44 -35.02
C ALA A 204 16.83 4.38 -35.14
N GLY A 205 16.31 4.86 -34.01
CA GLY A 205 15.39 5.99 -33.96
C GLY A 205 13.93 5.74 -33.55
N LYS A 206 13.46 4.50 -33.34
CA LYS A 206 12.14 4.26 -32.73
C LYS A 206 12.28 3.78 -31.29
N LYS A 207 11.73 4.56 -30.36
CA LYS A 207 11.64 4.24 -28.93
C LYS A 207 11.00 2.84 -28.82
N ALA A 208 11.79 1.84 -28.46
CA ALA A 208 11.31 0.46 -28.30
C ALA A 208 10.06 0.49 -27.43
N VAL A 209 8.98 -0.15 -27.90
CA VAL A 209 7.74 -0.31 -27.16
C VAL A 209 8.10 -1.07 -25.89
N ARG A 210 8.14 -0.36 -24.76
CA ARG A 210 8.45 -0.94 -23.46
C ARG A 210 7.28 -1.86 -23.09
N HIS A 211 7.56 -3.09 -22.69
CA HIS A 211 6.53 -3.88 -22.02
C HIS A 211 6.19 -3.20 -20.70
N ASP A 212 4.91 -2.90 -20.47
CA ASP A 212 4.47 -2.32 -19.21
C ASP A 212 4.86 -3.25 -18.05
N GLY A 213 5.36 -2.69 -16.94
CA GLY A 213 5.84 -3.48 -15.81
C GLY A 213 7.30 -3.97 -15.87
N LEU A 214 8.07 -3.68 -16.92
CA LEU A 214 9.52 -3.93 -16.95
C LEU A 214 10.34 -2.63 -16.94
N THR A 215 11.50 -2.66 -16.28
CA THR A 215 12.51 -1.60 -16.34
C THR A 215 13.32 -1.66 -17.64
N SER A 216 14.11 -0.62 -17.92
CA SER A 216 14.98 -0.57 -19.12
C SER A 216 16.07 -1.64 -19.13
N ASP A 217 16.48 -2.13 -17.96
CA ASP A 217 17.38 -3.27 -17.75
C ASP A 217 16.65 -4.62 -17.68
N GLY A 218 15.37 -4.67 -18.08
CA GLY A 218 14.60 -5.91 -18.20
C GLY A 218 14.17 -6.53 -16.87
N LYS A 219 14.22 -5.77 -15.78
CA LYS A 219 13.82 -6.23 -14.44
C LYS A 219 12.35 -5.93 -14.20
N GLU A 220 11.71 -6.80 -13.46
CA GLU A 220 10.30 -6.67 -13.11
C GLU A 220 10.07 -5.54 -12.10
N VAL A 221 9.05 -4.72 -12.37
CA VAL A 221 8.51 -3.74 -11.42
C VAL A 221 7.39 -4.38 -10.61
N VAL A 222 7.58 -4.49 -9.30
CA VAL A 222 6.67 -5.21 -8.38
C VAL A 222 5.84 -4.31 -7.49
N ALA A 223 6.22 -3.03 -7.37
CA ALA A 223 5.40 -2.00 -6.74
C ALA A 223 5.81 -0.62 -7.24
N VAL A 224 4.92 0.36 -7.07
CA VAL A 224 5.18 1.77 -7.36
C VAL A 224 4.52 2.64 -6.30
N TRP A 225 5.14 3.76 -6.00
CA TRP A 225 4.48 4.84 -5.29
C TRP A 225 4.78 6.19 -5.94
N ALA A 226 3.83 7.10 -5.85
CA ALA A 226 3.92 8.44 -6.41
C ALA A 226 3.38 9.46 -5.40
N ASP A 227 3.96 10.65 -5.39
CA ASP A 227 3.29 11.78 -4.76
C ASP A 227 1.98 12.07 -5.48
N SER A 228 0.98 12.53 -4.73
CA SER A 228 -0.24 13.00 -5.36
C SER A 228 -0.01 14.39 -5.93
N SER A 229 -0.21 14.57 -7.24
CA SER A 229 -0.20 15.90 -7.87
C SER A 229 -1.60 16.54 -7.94
N GLU A 230 -2.62 15.83 -7.48
CA GLU A 230 -3.99 16.32 -7.47
C GLU A 230 -4.19 17.42 -6.40
N TRP A 231 -5.12 18.34 -6.64
CA TRP A 231 -5.55 19.42 -5.73
C TRP A 231 -6.24 18.91 -4.43
N SER A 232 -5.97 17.67 -4.01
CA SER A 232 -6.51 17.14 -2.77
C SER A 232 -5.85 17.84 -1.58
N LYS A 233 -6.67 18.40 -0.68
CA LYS A 233 -6.17 19.08 0.52
C LYS A 233 -5.42 18.16 1.48
N ASN A 234 -5.66 16.84 1.41
CA ASN A 234 -5.10 15.89 2.37
C ASN A 234 -4.52 14.61 1.75
N LYS A 235 -4.76 14.28 0.48
CA LYS A 235 -4.14 13.11 -0.17
C LYS A 235 -2.69 13.44 -0.47
N THR A 236 -1.77 12.70 0.10
CA THR A 236 -0.33 13.00 -0.01
C THR A 236 0.41 12.08 -0.97
N GLY A 237 -0.10 10.87 -1.21
CA GLY A 237 0.45 10.00 -2.24
C GLY A 237 -0.31 8.71 -2.42
N LYS A 238 0.19 7.91 -3.37
CA LYS A 238 -0.45 6.72 -3.91
C LYS A 238 0.55 5.57 -3.94
N PHE A 239 0.09 4.36 -3.67
CA PHE A 239 0.84 3.12 -3.78
C PHE A 239 0.08 2.13 -4.64
N GLN A 240 0.79 1.31 -5.42
CA GLN A 240 0.21 0.21 -6.15
C GLN A 240 1.19 -0.96 -6.31
N PHE A 241 0.73 -2.17 -6.03
CA PHE A 241 1.42 -3.40 -6.37
C PHE A 241 1.36 -3.67 -7.88
N ARG A 242 2.42 -4.28 -8.42
CA ARG A 242 2.60 -4.58 -9.85
C ARG A 242 3.22 -5.97 -10.02
N GLY A 243 3.14 -6.53 -11.23
CA GLY A 243 3.76 -7.82 -11.55
C GLY A 243 3.45 -8.90 -10.51
N SER A 244 4.46 -9.68 -10.14
CA SER A 244 4.46 -10.66 -9.07
C SER A 244 3.99 -10.10 -7.73
N GLY A 245 4.33 -8.84 -7.43
CA GLY A 245 3.84 -8.14 -6.24
C GLY A 245 2.32 -7.96 -6.20
N ALA A 246 1.63 -7.96 -7.34
CA ALA A 246 0.16 -7.86 -7.40
C ALA A 246 -0.55 -9.22 -7.31
N THR A 247 0.18 -10.33 -7.37
CA THR A 247 -0.39 -11.69 -7.37
C THR A 247 -0.43 -12.33 -5.98
N GLY A 248 0.32 -11.78 -5.02
CA GLY A 248 0.49 -12.38 -3.70
C GLY A 248 1.57 -13.46 -3.62
N GLU A 249 2.22 -13.84 -4.73
CA GLU A 249 3.24 -14.91 -4.73
C GLU A 249 4.46 -14.61 -3.85
N LEU A 250 4.74 -13.32 -3.60
CA LEU A 250 5.88 -12.89 -2.78
C LEU A 250 5.59 -12.96 -1.27
N GLY A 251 4.34 -13.22 -0.87
CA GLY A 251 3.93 -13.39 0.54
C GLY A 251 3.54 -12.12 1.28
N GLU A 252 2.89 -12.29 2.44
CA GLU A 252 2.36 -11.18 3.25
C GLU A 252 3.46 -10.36 3.94
N ASP A 253 4.51 -11.01 4.44
CA ASP A 253 5.66 -10.32 5.06
C ASP A 253 6.34 -9.41 4.05
N TRP A 254 6.58 -9.91 2.83
CA TRP A 254 7.09 -9.09 1.73
C TRP A 254 6.17 -7.93 1.40
N ALA A 255 4.85 -8.15 1.31
CA ALA A 255 3.90 -7.09 0.98
C ALA A 255 3.92 -5.98 2.05
N THR A 256 3.94 -6.37 3.33
CA THR A 256 4.04 -5.44 4.47
C THR A 256 5.35 -4.68 4.44
N PHE A 257 6.47 -5.38 4.20
CA PHE A 257 7.79 -4.77 4.09
C PHE A 257 7.90 -3.79 2.91
N ALA A 258 7.34 -4.15 1.75
CA ALA A 258 7.30 -3.31 0.57
C ALA A 258 6.53 -2.01 0.81
N VAL A 259 5.35 -2.10 1.45
CA VAL A 259 4.56 -0.92 1.83
C VAL A 259 5.33 -0.07 2.83
N MET A 260 5.86 -0.68 3.90
CA MET A 260 6.56 0.06 4.95
C MET A 260 7.84 0.74 4.46
N SER A 261 8.63 0.05 3.62
CA SER A 261 9.84 0.62 3.02
C SER A 261 9.52 1.78 2.07
N GLY A 262 8.48 1.66 1.25
CA GLY A 262 8.02 2.75 0.39
C GLY A 262 7.61 3.99 1.18
N LEU A 263 6.79 3.82 2.23
CA LEU A 263 6.36 4.90 3.12
C LEU A 263 7.53 5.51 3.90
N ARG A 264 8.49 4.68 4.32
CA ARG A 264 9.72 5.12 4.98
C ARG A 264 10.53 6.04 4.08
N ILE A 265 10.76 5.64 2.83
CA ILE A 265 11.47 6.46 1.83
C ILE A 265 10.72 7.77 1.60
N TRP A 266 9.39 7.70 1.43
CA TRP A 266 8.57 8.91 1.29
C TRP A 266 8.74 9.85 2.49
N GLY A 267 8.69 9.33 3.72
CA GLY A 267 8.93 10.11 4.93
C GLY A 267 10.33 10.74 4.98
N VAL A 268 11.36 9.99 4.60
CA VAL A 268 12.75 10.48 4.54
C VAL A 268 12.87 11.63 3.53
N VAL A 269 12.37 11.43 2.31
CA VAL A 269 12.58 12.36 1.20
C VAL A 269 11.63 13.58 1.25
N ARG A 270 10.42 13.44 1.78
CA ARG A 270 9.41 14.52 1.81
C ARG A 270 9.26 15.21 3.14
N LEU A 271 9.42 14.48 4.25
CA LEU A 271 9.22 15.02 5.59
C LEU A 271 10.55 15.25 6.33
N GLY A 272 11.69 14.87 5.74
CA GLY A 272 12.99 15.00 6.38
C GLY A 272 13.13 14.09 7.60
N VAL A 273 12.42 12.95 7.63
CA VAL A 273 12.50 11.91 8.67
C VAL A 273 13.91 11.31 8.63
N HIS A 274 14.82 11.88 9.42
CA HIS A 274 16.19 11.40 9.60
C HIS A 274 16.44 11.06 11.08
N GLY A 275 17.55 10.36 11.33
CA GLY A 275 18.14 10.30 12.66
C GLY A 275 18.41 11.72 13.17
N GLY A 276 18.12 11.99 14.44
CA GLY A 276 18.01 13.34 15.00
C GLY A 276 19.21 14.28 14.72
N LYS A 277 18.94 15.59 14.78
CA LYS A 277 19.92 16.67 14.56
C LYS A 277 21.24 16.39 15.27
N SER A 278 22.35 16.47 14.53
CA SER A 278 23.68 16.64 15.09
C SER A 278 23.69 17.93 15.90
N SER A 279 23.94 17.86 17.20
CA SER A 279 24.45 19.03 17.91
C SER A 279 25.86 19.25 17.39
N ALA A 280 26.04 20.30 16.60
CA ALA A 280 27.36 20.89 16.43
C ALA A 280 27.72 21.55 17.76
N SER A 281 28.81 21.10 18.37
CA SER A 281 29.64 21.86 19.29
C SER A 281 31.10 21.51 19.05
#